data_AF-A0A7S1R4C9-F1
#
_entry.id   AF-A0A7S1R4C9-F1
#
_cell.length_a   1.000
_cell.length_b   1.000
_cell.length_c   1.000
_cell.angle_alpha   90.00
_cell.angle_beta   90.00
_cell.angle_gamma   90.00
#
_symmetry.space_group_name_H-M   'P 1'
#
loop_
_entity.id
_entity.type
_entity.pdbx_description
1 polymer ?
#
loop_
_entity_poly.entity_id
_entity_poly.type
_entity_poly.pdbx_seq_one_letter_code
_entity_poly.pdbx_strand_id
1 'polypeptide(L)'
;GAAGPPPAPPPPPPQARLWEAAQAKQAQAVSAYSKHLHVLHKWSSLMPAVERLERQLLKARAQKELAELRACPRIRRVGKKKLPRQQRQPTGPSVPITGRPPSAEKHEQVLRFAQPGCSGLPVCWAANAKSSVPVKEGCEYDAVTAYFSATLGVHGVTVLGLSRLQNPDVYRACQGPDGFGAPSVMFHGCRTASNESSIISHGFQVSHCRSGGNDFGTWFAYGAAYSNSGYVFATQSGERHIFVCMVSDRHVKLDNCTMRVVEQGCAYPLWLLTYKLPTPPPAPVPPVVPSALPVLQRKRQKQSAPQKFFVVRNGAWVAER
;
A
#
# COMPACT_ATOMS: atom_id res chain seq x y z
N GLY A 1 -58.58 -9.38 -78.53
CA GLY A 1 -57.16 -9.79 -78.40
C GLY A 1 -56.71 -9.41 -77.01
N ALA A 2 -56.24 -10.38 -76.23
CA ALA A 2 -55.66 -10.10 -74.91
C ALA A 2 -54.28 -9.46 -75.11
N ALA A 3 -54.08 -8.27 -74.53
CA ALA A 3 -52.77 -7.64 -74.48
C ALA A 3 -51.85 -8.52 -73.62
N GLY A 4 -50.79 -9.04 -74.23
CA GLY A 4 -49.77 -9.80 -73.51
C GLY A 4 -49.12 -8.94 -72.43
N PRO A 5 -48.69 -9.53 -71.30
CA PRO A 5 -48.03 -8.79 -70.24
C PRO A 5 -46.77 -8.08 -70.77
N PRO A 6 -46.47 -6.87 -70.27
CA PRO A 6 -45.29 -6.14 -70.68
C PRO A 6 -44.02 -6.95 -70.38
N PRO A 7 -42.96 -6.80 -71.20
CA PRO A 7 -41.70 -7.49 -70.97
C PRO A 7 -41.09 -7.07 -69.63
N ALA A 8 -40.52 -8.04 -68.91
CA ALA A 8 -39.83 -7.78 -67.65
C ALA A 8 -38.64 -6.83 -67.88
N PRO A 9 -38.35 -5.91 -66.94
CA PRO A 9 -37.20 -5.03 -67.04
C PRO A 9 -35.89 -5.85 -67.06
N PRO A 10 -34.86 -5.40 -67.80
CA PRO A 10 -33.57 -6.07 -67.82
C PRO A 10 -32.93 -6.06 -66.42
N PRO A 11 -32.18 -7.10 -66.04
CA PRO A 11 -31.49 -7.13 -64.76
C PRO A 11 -30.49 -5.97 -64.64
N PRO A 12 -30.26 -5.44 -63.42
CA PRO A 12 -29.27 -4.40 -63.21
C PRO A 12 -27.86 -4.89 -63.55
N PRO A 13 -26.97 -4.02 -64.06
CA PRO A 13 -25.61 -4.39 -64.42
C PRO A 13 -24.83 -4.91 -63.19
N PRO A 14 -23.83 -5.79 -63.37
CA PRO A 14 -23.09 -6.41 -62.26
C PRO A 14 -22.51 -5.39 -61.26
N GLN A 15 -22.10 -4.22 -61.73
CA GLN A 15 -21.56 -3.14 -60.90
C GLN A 15 -22.61 -2.54 -59.95
N ALA A 16 -23.87 -2.43 -60.37
CA ALA A 16 -24.96 -1.95 -59.52
C ALA A 16 -25.25 -2.95 -58.37
N ARG A 17 -25.20 -4.26 -58.65
CA ARG A 17 -25.38 -5.30 -57.63
C ARG A 17 -24.26 -5.30 -56.58
N LEU A 18 -23.02 -5.08 -57.00
CA LEU A 18 -21.88 -4.96 -56.07
C LEU A 18 -22.00 -3.73 -55.17
N TRP A 19 -22.47 -2.61 -55.73
CA TRP A 19 -22.72 -1.39 -54.97
C TRP A 19 -23.84 -1.56 -53.95
N GLU A 20 -24.98 -2.14 -54.34
CA GLU A 20 -26.09 -2.45 -53.44
C GLU A 20 -25.66 -3.39 -52.30
N ALA A 21 -24.87 -4.41 -52.60
CA ALA A 21 -24.32 -5.33 -51.59
C ALA A 21 -23.38 -4.60 -50.60
N ALA A 22 -22.56 -3.67 -51.09
CA ALA A 22 -21.69 -2.87 -50.24
C ALA A 22 -22.48 -1.94 -49.31
N GLN A 23 -23.53 -1.27 -49.82
CA GLN A 23 -24.41 -0.44 -49.02
C GLN A 23 -25.16 -1.26 -47.95
N ALA A 24 -25.65 -2.44 -48.31
CA ALA A 24 -26.29 -3.34 -47.34
C ALA A 24 -25.34 -3.75 -46.21
N LYS A 25 -24.08 -4.07 -46.53
CA LYS A 25 -23.05 -4.41 -45.54
C LYS A 25 -22.71 -3.23 -44.63
N GLN A 26 -22.63 -2.02 -45.18
CA GLN A 26 -22.41 -0.80 -44.39
C GLN A 26 -23.59 -0.53 -43.44
N ALA A 27 -24.83 -0.66 -43.91
CA ALA A 27 -26.02 -0.49 -43.07
C ALA A 27 -26.06 -1.50 -41.91
N GLN A 28 -25.69 -2.76 -42.16
CA GLN A 28 -25.56 -3.78 -41.12
C GLN A 28 -24.48 -3.43 -40.09
N ALA A 29 -23.32 -2.94 -40.54
CA ALA A 29 -22.23 -2.53 -39.65
C ALA A 29 -22.64 -1.34 -38.76
N VAL A 30 -23.32 -0.33 -39.32
CA VAL A 30 -23.84 0.82 -38.57
C VAL A 30 -24.89 0.37 -37.54
N SER A 31 -25.79 -0.54 -37.92
CA SER A 31 -26.78 -1.12 -37.00
C SER A 31 -26.12 -1.88 -35.84
N ALA A 32 -25.10 -2.70 -36.13
CA ALA A 32 -24.35 -3.42 -35.11
C ALA A 32 -23.60 -2.48 -34.15
N TYR A 33 -22.96 -1.43 -34.68
CA TYR A 33 -22.27 -0.42 -33.89
C TYR A 33 -23.24 0.37 -32.98
N SER A 34 -24.40 0.75 -33.51
CA SER A 34 -25.45 1.42 -32.73
C SER A 34 -25.95 0.57 -31.56
N LYS A 35 -26.16 -0.74 -31.77
CA LYS A 35 -26.50 -1.69 -30.69
C LYS A 35 -25.40 -1.77 -29.63
N HIS A 36 -24.14 -1.79 -30.04
CA HIS A 36 -23.00 -1.81 -29.12
C HIS A 36 -22.93 -0.54 -28.26
N LEU A 37 -23.10 0.64 -28.88
CA LEU A 37 -23.15 1.91 -28.16
C LEU A 37 -24.32 1.97 -27.16
N HIS A 38 -25.48 1.41 -27.50
CA HIS A 38 -26.61 1.35 -26.59
C HIS A 38 -26.30 0.51 -25.33
N VAL A 39 -25.58 -0.61 -25.49
CA VAL A 39 -25.10 -1.42 -24.37
C VAL A 39 -24.12 -0.61 -23.51
N LEU A 40 -23.14 0.05 -24.12
CA LEU A 40 -22.17 0.87 -23.38
C LEU A 40 -22.83 2.01 -22.59
N HIS A 41 -23.82 2.69 -23.18
CA HIS A 41 -24.57 3.74 -22.50
C HIS A 41 -25.37 3.18 -21.31
N LYS A 42 -25.97 1.99 -21.47
CA LYS A 42 -26.65 1.29 -20.36
C LYS A 42 -25.68 0.98 -19.23
N TRP A 43 -24.48 0.47 -19.52
CA TRP A 43 -23.45 0.25 -18.51
C TRP A 43 -23.00 1.53 -17.83
N SER A 44 -22.78 2.61 -18.60
CA SER A 44 -22.42 3.92 -18.05
C SER A 44 -23.47 4.46 -17.07
N SER A 45 -24.75 4.21 -17.33
CA SER A 45 -25.83 4.61 -16.41
C SER A 45 -25.87 3.81 -15.10
N LEU A 46 -25.30 2.60 -15.08
CA LEU A 46 -25.22 1.73 -13.91
C LEU A 46 -23.99 2.02 -13.04
N MET A 47 -22.92 2.57 -13.60
CA MET A 47 -21.67 2.84 -12.89
C MET A 47 -21.86 3.64 -11.58
N PRO A 48 -22.66 4.73 -11.53
CA PRO A 48 -22.90 5.44 -10.28
C PRO A 48 -23.59 4.59 -9.21
N ALA A 49 -24.43 3.62 -9.60
CA ALA A 49 -25.08 2.71 -8.66
C ALA A 49 -24.10 1.68 -8.09
N VAL A 50 -23.21 1.14 -8.94
CA VAL A 50 -22.13 0.24 -8.53
C VAL A 50 -21.19 0.94 -7.54
N GLU A 51 -20.74 2.16 -7.86
CA GLU A 51 -19.88 2.94 -6.96
C GLU A 51 -20.56 3.28 -5.61
N ARG A 52 -21.88 3.53 -5.62
CA ARG A 52 -22.64 3.74 -4.37
C ARG A 52 -22.68 2.48 -3.53
N LEU A 53 -22.86 1.31 -4.15
CA LEU A 53 -22.89 0.03 -3.46
C LEU A 53 -21.52 -0.32 -2.85
N GLU A 54 -20.44 -0.10 -3.59
CA GLU A 54 -19.07 -0.28 -3.09
C GLU A 54 -18.77 0.63 -1.90
N ARG A 55 -19.17 1.92 -1.98
CA ARG A 55 -19.04 2.86 -0.86
C ARG A 55 -19.85 2.42 0.36
N GLN A 56 -21.05 1.84 0.17
CA GLN A 56 -21.86 1.30 1.27
C GLN A 56 -21.20 0.08 1.91
N LEU A 57 -20.66 -0.84 1.12
CA LEU A 57 -19.94 -2.02 1.61
C LEU A 57 -18.69 -1.63 2.42
N LEU A 58 -17.91 -0.66 1.93
CA LEU A 58 -16.74 -0.14 2.65
C LEU A 58 -17.14 0.51 3.99
N LYS A 59 -18.21 1.31 4.00
CA LYS A 59 -18.75 1.90 5.25
C LYS A 59 -19.21 0.82 6.23
N ALA A 60 -19.94 -0.20 5.77
CA ALA A 60 -20.40 -1.30 6.61
C ALA A 60 -19.22 -2.08 7.20
N ARG A 61 -18.18 -2.35 6.41
CA ARG A 61 -16.97 -3.02 6.86
C ARG A 61 -16.21 -2.20 7.91
N ALA A 62 -16.05 -0.90 7.68
CA ALA A 62 -15.41 0.00 8.65
C ALA A 62 -16.20 0.11 9.97
N GLN A 63 -17.53 0.14 9.90
CA GLN A 63 -18.40 0.12 11.08
C GLN A 63 -18.28 -1.19 11.86
N LYS A 64 -18.23 -2.33 11.16
CA LYS A 64 -18.00 -3.64 11.79
C LYS A 64 -16.65 -3.69 12.51
N GLU A 65 -15.57 -3.24 11.86
CA GLU A 65 -14.24 -3.19 12.47
C GLU A 65 -14.22 -2.27 13.71
N LEU A 66 -14.89 -1.11 13.64
CA LEU A 66 -15.02 -0.21 14.78
C LEU A 66 -15.84 -0.83 15.92
N ALA A 67 -16.89 -1.59 15.61
CA ALA A 67 -17.68 -2.31 16.59
C ALA A 67 -16.86 -3.42 17.27
N GLU A 68 -16.06 -4.17 16.52
CA GLU A 68 -15.12 -5.17 17.06
C GLU A 68 -14.09 -4.52 18.00
N LEU A 69 -13.51 -3.38 17.60
CA LEU A 69 -12.60 -2.61 18.45
C LEU A 69 -13.26 -2.08 19.73
N ARG A 70 -14.56 -1.76 19.69
CA ARG A 70 -15.34 -1.33 20.86
C ARG A 70 -15.76 -2.49 21.76
N ALA A 71 -16.02 -3.67 21.17
CA ALA A 71 -16.40 -4.87 21.89
C ALA A 71 -15.23 -5.50 22.66
N CYS A 72 -13.99 -5.25 22.24
CA CYS A 72 -12.81 -5.53 23.06
C CYS A 72 -12.95 -4.83 24.42
N PRO A 73 -12.96 -5.59 25.55
CA PRO A 73 -13.14 -5.02 26.87
C PRO A 73 -12.15 -3.87 27.09
N ARG A 74 -12.66 -2.64 27.20
CA ARG A 74 -11.86 -1.48 27.64
C ARG A 74 -11.21 -1.86 28.97
N ILE A 75 -9.91 -2.13 28.94
CA ILE A 75 -9.11 -2.26 30.16
C ILE A 75 -9.30 -0.96 30.93
N ARG A 76 -10.09 -1.02 32.02
CA ARG A 76 -10.42 0.14 32.85
C ARG A 76 -9.11 0.83 33.25
N ARG A 77 -8.97 2.11 32.92
CA ARG A 77 -7.86 2.97 33.38
C ARG A 77 -7.88 2.99 34.91
N VAL A 78 -7.08 2.14 35.55
CA VAL A 78 -6.81 2.25 36.99
C VAL A 78 -5.82 3.40 37.18
N GLY A 79 -6.10 4.22 38.19
CA GLY A 79 -5.44 5.50 38.46
C GLY A 79 -3.92 5.47 38.37
N LYS A 80 -3.37 6.56 37.83
CA LYS A 80 -1.94 6.85 37.73
C LYS A 80 -1.28 6.75 39.10
N LYS A 81 -0.66 5.60 39.43
CA LYS A 81 0.41 5.57 40.43
C LYS A 81 1.67 6.11 39.76
N LYS A 82 2.26 7.14 40.35
CA LYS A 82 3.60 7.64 40.00
C LYS A 82 4.58 6.47 40.09
N LEU A 83 5.00 5.96 38.94
CA LEU A 83 6.08 4.98 38.85
C LEU A 83 7.40 5.69 39.18
N PRO A 84 8.30 5.06 39.94
CA PRO A 84 9.64 5.56 40.15
C PRO A 84 10.34 5.69 38.79
N ARG A 85 11.08 6.78 38.65
CA ARG A 85 11.92 7.20 37.52
C ARG A 85 12.76 6.01 37.03
N GLN A 86 12.22 5.24 36.09
CA GLN A 86 12.90 4.10 35.49
C GLN A 86 14.08 4.59 34.66
N GLN A 87 15.15 3.80 34.75
CA GLN A 87 16.44 3.96 34.09
C GLN A 87 16.30 4.36 32.62
N ARG A 88 17.24 5.19 32.19
CA ARG A 88 17.43 5.69 30.82
C ARG A 88 17.11 4.59 29.82
N GLN A 89 16.05 4.77 29.04
CA GLN A 89 15.80 3.92 27.89
C GLN A 89 17.05 3.96 26.99
N PRO A 90 17.44 2.82 26.39
CA PRO A 90 18.49 2.81 25.38
C PRO A 90 18.16 3.88 24.35
N THR A 91 19.14 4.74 24.06
CA THR A 91 19.03 5.80 23.05
C THR A 91 18.44 5.20 21.79
N GLY A 92 17.20 5.55 21.49
CA GLY A 92 16.56 5.14 20.24
C GLY A 92 17.46 5.54 19.07
N PRO A 93 17.39 4.82 17.94
CA PRO A 93 18.17 5.17 16.76
C PRO A 93 18.00 6.66 16.47
N SER A 94 19.12 7.37 16.28
CA SER A 94 19.10 8.80 16.04
C SER A 94 18.25 9.07 14.80
N VAL A 95 17.17 9.82 14.98
CA VAL A 95 16.37 10.30 13.85
C VAL A 95 17.30 11.16 13.00
N PRO A 96 17.40 10.94 11.67
CA PRO A 96 18.16 11.82 10.80
C PRO A 96 17.74 13.27 11.04
N ILE A 97 18.69 14.20 10.98
CA ILE A 97 18.41 15.63 11.16
C ILE A 97 17.85 16.25 9.87
N THR A 98 17.98 15.56 8.74
CA THR A 98 17.60 16.03 7.41
C THR A 98 16.53 15.12 6.80
N GLY A 99 15.61 15.66 6.00
CA GLY A 99 14.61 14.92 5.20
C GLY A 99 15.26 14.12 4.08
N ARG A 100 16.24 13.30 4.43
CA ARG A 100 17.08 12.53 3.51
C ARG A 100 17.17 11.09 3.98
N PRO A 101 17.41 10.15 3.05
CA PRO A 101 17.67 8.76 3.39
C PRO A 101 18.82 8.64 4.42
N PRO A 102 18.67 7.85 5.50
CA PRO A 102 19.73 7.68 6.50
C PRO A 102 21.02 7.06 5.93
N SER A 103 20.93 6.36 4.80
CA SER A 103 22.06 5.75 4.10
C SER A 103 21.96 6.08 2.61
N ALA A 104 22.51 7.24 2.22
CA ALA A 104 22.41 7.76 0.86
C ALA A 104 22.98 6.80 -0.20
N GLU A 105 24.14 6.19 0.06
CA GLU A 105 24.77 5.25 -0.86
C GLU A 105 23.88 4.02 -1.14
N LYS A 106 23.35 3.40 -0.09
CA LYS A 106 22.47 2.23 -0.22
C LYS A 106 21.12 2.61 -0.84
N HIS A 107 20.62 3.81 -0.55
CA HIS A 107 19.42 4.35 -1.18
C HIS A 107 19.61 4.47 -2.69
N GLU A 108 20.72 5.05 -3.16
CA GLU A 108 21.04 5.17 -4.58
C GLU A 108 21.17 3.80 -5.26
N GLN A 109 21.78 2.81 -4.60
CA GLN A 109 21.86 1.44 -5.12
C GLN A 109 20.46 0.83 -5.35
N VAL A 110 19.54 1.00 -4.39
CA VAL A 110 18.15 0.52 -4.52
C VAL A 110 17.39 1.32 -5.58
N LEU A 111 17.61 2.63 -5.65
CA LEU A 111 16.93 3.52 -6.59
C LEU A 111 17.23 3.13 -8.04
N ARG A 112 18.44 2.67 -8.36
CA ARG A 112 18.79 2.18 -9.71
C ARG A 112 17.89 1.05 -10.21
N PHE A 113 17.45 0.14 -9.34
CA PHE A 113 16.51 -0.93 -9.71
C PHE A 113 15.09 -0.41 -9.95
N ALA A 114 14.75 0.69 -9.29
CA ALA A 114 13.45 1.33 -9.36
C ALA A 114 13.30 2.23 -10.60
N GLN A 115 14.41 2.71 -11.17
CA GLN A 115 14.40 3.59 -12.34
C GLN A 115 13.73 2.93 -13.55
N PRO A 116 13.00 3.71 -14.39
CA PRO A 116 12.46 3.20 -15.65
C PRO A 116 13.57 2.70 -16.59
N GLY A 117 13.39 1.51 -17.15
CA GLY A 117 14.21 1.00 -18.26
C GLY A 117 13.65 1.42 -19.63
N CYS A 118 14.13 0.77 -20.70
CA CYS A 118 13.70 1.06 -22.07
C CYS A 118 12.19 0.86 -22.32
N SER A 119 11.52 0.04 -21.52
CA SER A 119 10.06 -0.19 -21.60
C SER A 119 9.23 0.87 -20.88
N GLY A 120 9.86 1.83 -20.21
CA GLY A 120 9.19 2.79 -19.31
C GLY A 120 8.73 2.19 -17.99
N LEU A 121 9.01 0.91 -17.72
CA LEU A 121 8.76 0.23 -16.45
C LEU A 121 10.07 0.06 -15.67
N PRO A 122 10.03 -0.15 -14.33
CA PRO A 122 11.25 -0.29 -13.54
C PRO A 122 12.19 -1.37 -14.08
N VAL A 123 13.50 -1.11 -14.08
CA VAL A 123 14.54 -2.04 -14.57
C VAL A 123 14.46 -3.40 -13.89
N CYS A 124 14.05 -3.44 -12.61
CA CYS A 124 13.90 -4.71 -11.93
C CYS A 124 12.75 -5.57 -12.46
N TRP A 125 11.74 -5.05 -13.18
CA TRP A 125 10.56 -5.83 -13.53
C TRP A 125 10.83 -6.96 -14.53
N ALA A 126 10.20 -8.11 -14.27
CA ALA A 126 10.16 -9.23 -15.18
C ALA A 126 9.05 -9.03 -16.23
N ALA A 127 9.38 -9.26 -17.51
CA ALA A 127 8.53 -8.94 -18.67
C ALA A 127 7.11 -9.55 -18.64
N ASN A 128 6.92 -10.69 -17.98
CA ASN A 128 5.70 -11.50 -18.09
C ASN A 128 4.97 -11.73 -16.77
N ALA A 129 5.35 -11.04 -15.68
CA ALA A 129 4.95 -11.50 -14.36
C ALA A 129 3.80 -10.70 -13.74
N LYS A 130 2.86 -11.47 -13.16
CA LYS A 130 1.67 -11.01 -12.45
C LYS A 130 2.05 -10.38 -11.10
N SER A 131 1.23 -9.45 -10.64
CA SER A 131 1.21 -8.67 -9.38
C SER A 131 2.34 -8.81 -8.34
N SER A 132 2.78 -10.01 -7.96
CA SER A 132 3.87 -10.25 -6.99
C SER A 132 4.82 -11.35 -7.46
N VAL A 133 6.12 -11.06 -7.48
CA VAL A 133 7.18 -11.94 -7.97
C VAL A 133 8.26 -12.10 -6.91
N PRO A 134 8.55 -13.32 -6.42
CA PRO A 134 9.66 -13.53 -5.50
C PRO A 134 11.00 -13.08 -6.11
N VAL A 135 11.76 -12.28 -5.36
CA VAL A 135 13.11 -11.84 -5.74
C VAL A 135 14.10 -12.87 -5.20
N LYS A 136 14.86 -13.49 -6.10
CA LYS A 136 15.94 -14.42 -5.73
C LYS A 136 17.14 -13.66 -5.16
N GLU A 137 17.94 -14.33 -4.35
CA GLU A 137 19.23 -13.81 -3.88
C GLU A 137 20.10 -13.35 -5.07
N GLY A 138 20.77 -12.21 -4.92
CA GLY A 138 21.50 -11.51 -5.96
C GLY A 138 21.43 -10.00 -5.80
N CYS A 139 21.92 -9.25 -6.79
CA CYS A 139 22.16 -7.80 -6.65
C CYS A 139 20.94 -6.98 -6.19
N GLU A 140 19.74 -7.27 -6.71
CA GLU A 140 18.51 -6.57 -6.29
C GLU A 140 18.14 -6.90 -4.84
N TYR A 141 18.16 -8.19 -4.50
CA TYR A 141 17.88 -8.66 -3.15
C TYR A 141 18.86 -8.04 -2.14
N ASP A 142 20.15 -8.10 -2.45
CA ASP A 142 21.22 -7.59 -1.60
C ASP A 142 21.09 -6.08 -1.39
N ALA A 143 20.85 -5.31 -2.46
CA ALA A 143 20.67 -3.87 -2.36
C ALA A 143 19.47 -3.50 -1.47
N VAL A 144 18.30 -4.11 -1.73
CA VAL A 144 17.05 -3.78 -1.00
C VAL A 144 17.17 -4.20 0.47
N THR A 145 17.69 -5.39 0.76
CA THR A 145 17.82 -5.89 2.13
C THR A 145 18.94 -5.22 2.91
N ALA A 146 20.03 -4.79 2.25
CA ALA A 146 21.09 -3.99 2.88
C ALA A 146 20.59 -2.59 3.24
N TYR A 147 19.81 -1.94 2.37
CA TYR A 147 19.20 -0.64 2.65
C TYR A 147 18.17 -0.74 3.79
N PHE A 148 17.31 -1.77 3.78
CA PHE A 148 16.39 -2.06 4.87
C PHE A 148 17.13 -2.27 6.21
N SER A 149 18.11 -3.16 6.25
CA SER A 149 18.87 -3.46 7.48
C SER A 149 19.57 -2.21 8.04
N ALA A 150 20.17 -1.40 7.16
CA ALA A 150 20.86 -0.17 7.55
C ALA A 150 19.90 0.86 8.17
N THR A 151 18.69 0.97 7.64
CA THR A 151 17.71 1.97 8.09
C THR A 151 16.76 1.47 9.18
N LEU A 152 16.74 0.16 9.44
CA LEU A 152 16.02 -0.43 10.56
C LEU A 152 16.76 -0.23 11.89
N GLY A 153 18.09 -0.25 11.86
CA GLY A 153 18.93 0.00 13.04
C GLY A 153 18.81 -1.08 14.14
N VAL A 154 18.37 -2.29 13.77
CA VAL A 154 18.26 -3.44 14.69
C VAL A 154 19.16 -4.56 14.19
N HIS A 155 20.04 -5.06 15.06
CA HIS A 155 20.91 -6.20 14.76
C HIS A 155 20.16 -7.53 14.90
N GLY A 156 20.61 -8.57 14.19
CA GLY A 156 20.03 -9.93 14.29
C GLY A 156 18.66 -10.07 13.63
N VAL A 157 18.27 -9.14 12.76
CA VAL A 157 17.06 -9.23 11.96
C VAL A 157 17.25 -10.29 10.89
N THR A 158 16.25 -11.16 10.72
CA THR A 158 16.25 -12.19 9.68
C THR A 158 15.27 -11.78 8.58
N VAL A 159 15.76 -11.51 7.38
CA VAL A 159 14.91 -11.33 6.20
C VAL A 159 14.46 -12.72 5.74
N LEU A 160 13.15 -12.92 5.66
CA LEU A 160 12.55 -14.20 5.28
C LEU A 160 12.20 -14.25 3.79
N GLY A 161 11.93 -13.10 3.19
CA GLY A 161 11.58 -13.02 1.78
C GLY A 161 11.49 -11.59 1.29
N LEU A 162 11.70 -11.46 -0.02
CA LEU A 162 11.51 -10.22 -0.75
C LEU A 162 10.66 -10.54 -1.98
N SER A 163 9.56 -9.83 -2.16
CA SER A 163 8.72 -9.93 -3.35
C SER A 163 8.68 -8.59 -4.06
N ARG A 164 8.85 -8.61 -5.38
CA ARG A 164 8.67 -7.46 -6.26
C ARG A 164 7.21 -7.34 -6.64
N LEU A 165 6.67 -6.13 -6.52
CA LEU A 165 5.28 -5.85 -6.84
C LEU A 165 5.20 -5.23 -8.23
N GLN A 166 4.50 -5.90 -9.14
CA GLN A 166 4.42 -5.56 -10.55
C GLN A 166 2.98 -5.27 -10.96
N ASN A 167 2.61 -3.99 -10.92
CA ASN A 167 1.30 -3.49 -11.31
C ASN A 167 1.48 -2.30 -12.27
N PRO A 168 1.58 -2.55 -13.59
CA PRO A 168 1.90 -1.52 -14.58
C PRO A 168 0.88 -0.38 -14.59
N ASP A 169 -0.40 -0.68 -14.35
CA ASP A 169 -1.45 0.33 -14.35
C ASP A 169 -1.30 1.30 -13.18
N VAL A 170 -1.06 0.77 -11.97
CA VAL A 170 -0.81 1.59 -10.78
C VAL A 170 0.52 2.34 -10.91
N TYR A 171 1.57 1.71 -11.48
CA TYR A 171 2.86 2.37 -11.70
C TYR A 171 2.73 3.56 -12.63
N ARG A 172 2.10 3.38 -13.81
CA ARG A 172 1.89 4.46 -14.79
C ARG A 172 1.00 5.57 -14.24
N ALA A 173 -0.08 5.21 -13.53
CA ALA A 173 -0.94 6.20 -12.87
C ALA A 173 -0.14 7.03 -11.85
N CYS A 174 0.78 6.39 -11.12
CA CYS A 174 1.63 7.07 -10.15
C CYS A 174 2.73 7.93 -10.81
N GLN A 175 3.26 7.47 -11.94
CA GLN A 175 4.25 8.20 -12.71
C GLN A 175 3.66 9.48 -13.31
N GLY A 176 2.41 9.45 -13.77
CA GLY A 176 1.78 10.61 -14.40
C GLY A 176 2.55 11.09 -15.66
N PRO A 177 2.18 12.24 -16.24
CA PRO A 177 2.80 12.75 -17.47
C PRO A 177 4.27 13.17 -17.27
N ASP A 178 4.60 13.76 -16.13
CA ASP A 178 5.94 14.32 -15.87
C ASP A 178 6.92 13.33 -15.23
N GLY A 179 6.57 12.05 -15.13
CA GLY A 179 7.39 11.09 -14.40
C GLY A 179 7.32 11.26 -12.87
N PHE A 180 8.18 10.56 -12.14
CA PHE A 180 8.22 10.63 -10.68
C PHE A 180 8.94 11.88 -10.11
N GLY A 181 9.39 12.81 -10.96
CA GLY A 181 10.26 13.91 -10.53
C GLY A 181 11.62 13.39 -10.02
N ALA A 182 12.03 13.80 -8.82
CA ALA A 182 13.15 13.20 -8.10
C ALA A 182 12.64 12.21 -7.03
N PRO A 183 12.32 10.95 -7.41
CA PRO A 183 11.77 9.98 -6.47
C PRO A 183 12.76 9.62 -5.36
N SER A 184 12.20 9.24 -4.21
CA SER A 184 12.95 8.63 -3.11
C SER A 184 12.43 7.23 -2.79
N VAL A 185 13.33 6.33 -2.42
CA VAL A 185 13.00 5.03 -1.82
C VAL A 185 12.71 5.20 -0.33
N MET A 186 11.47 4.91 0.07
CA MET A 186 10.98 5.08 1.44
C MET A 186 10.21 3.85 1.92
N PHE A 187 9.86 3.79 3.20
CA PHE A 187 9.21 2.64 3.81
C PHE A 187 7.78 2.94 4.24
N HIS A 188 6.86 2.01 4.01
CA HIS A 188 5.49 2.09 4.51
C HIS A 188 5.10 0.81 5.27
N GLY A 189 4.63 0.98 6.50
CA GLY A 189 4.01 -0.10 7.27
C GLY A 189 2.49 -0.10 7.04
N CYS A 190 1.92 -1.27 6.79
CA CYS A 190 0.46 -1.47 6.80
C CYS A 190 0.09 -2.37 7.98
N ARG A 191 -1.04 -2.18 8.66
CA ARG A 191 -1.35 -2.92 9.92
C ARG A 191 -2.11 -4.23 9.72
N THR A 192 -2.65 -4.49 8.53
CA THR A 192 -3.55 -5.62 8.29
C THR A 192 -3.28 -6.25 6.93
N ALA A 193 -3.43 -7.57 6.84
CA ALA A 193 -3.33 -8.32 5.59
C ALA A 193 -4.32 -7.82 4.52
N SER A 194 -5.51 -7.35 4.94
CA SER A 194 -6.47 -6.77 4.00
C SER A 194 -5.99 -5.43 3.42
N ASN A 195 -5.31 -4.58 4.20
CA ASN A 195 -4.74 -3.34 3.67
C ASN A 195 -3.54 -3.64 2.77
N GLU A 196 -2.70 -4.61 3.15
CA GLU A 196 -1.60 -5.09 2.32
C GLU A 196 -2.08 -5.54 0.93
N SER A 197 -3.07 -6.43 0.91
CA SER A 197 -3.66 -6.94 -0.34
C SER A 197 -4.26 -5.83 -1.21
N SER A 198 -4.88 -4.83 -0.57
CA SER A 198 -5.42 -3.65 -1.24
C SER A 198 -4.32 -2.80 -1.88
N ILE A 199 -3.24 -2.55 -1.14
CA ILE A 199 -2.07 -1.79 -1.63
C ILE A 199 -1.41 -2.49 -2.82
N ILE A 200 -1.26 -3.81 -2.76
CA ILE A 200 -0.70 -4.60 -3.86
C ILE A 200 -1.57 -4.50 -5.12
N SER A 201 -2.89 -4.55 -4.96
CA SER A 201 -3.83 -4.61 -6.08
C SER A 201 -4.13 -3.24 -6.68
N HIS A 202 -4.18 -2.19 -5.85
CA HIS A 202 -4.72 -0.88 -6.23
C HIS A 202 -3.78 0.28 -5.90
N GLY A 203 -2.60 0.01 -5.35
CA GLY A 203 -1.71 1.03 -4.83
C GLY A 203 -2.22 1.68 -3.54
N PHE A 204 -1.55 2.74 -3.13
CA PHE A 204 -1.96 3.51 -1.95
C PHE A 204 -3.23 4.31 -2.24
N GLN A 205 -4.23 4.18 -1.36
CA GLN A 205 -5.49 4.90 -1.46
C GLN A 205 -5.59 5.88 -0.29
N VAL A 206 -5.42 7.16 -0.56
CA VAL A 206 -5.45 8.24 0.45
C VAL A 206 -6.81 8.30 1.15
N SER A 207 -7.91 7.99 0.44
CA SER A 207 -9.26 7.86 1.02
C SER A 207 -9.37 6.79 2.13
N HIS A 208 -8.44 5.83 2.19
CA HIS A 208 -8.39 4.79 3.21
C HIS A 208 -7.40 5.10 4.35
N CYS A 209 -6.68 6.23 4.28
CA CYS A 209 -5.79 6.67 5.35
C CYS A 209 -6.61 7.15 6.56
N ARG A 210 -6.25 6.67 7.76
CA ARG A 210 -6.95 7.02 9.01
C ARG A 210 -6.62 8.41 9.55
N SER A 211 -5.50 8.98 9.15
CA SER A 211 -5.04 10.29 9.62
C SER A 211 -5.89 11.38 8.97
N GLY A 212 -6.80 12.05 9.68
CA GLY A 212 -7.45 13.28 9.21
C GLY A 212 -6.57 14.53 9.44
N GLY A 213 -6.90 15.67 8.83
CA GLY A 213 -6.24 16.97 9.05
C GLY A 213 -5.78 17.69 7.78
N ASN A 214 -5.03 18.79 7.94
CA ASN A 214 -4.51 19.59 6.82
C ASN A 214 -3.43 18.86 6.01
N ASP A 215 -2.70 17.93 6.64
CA ASP A 215 -1.66 17.10 6.00
C ASP A 215 -2.20 15.70 5.67
N PHE A 216 -3.40 15.64 5.09
CA PHE A 216 -4.05 14.39 4.70
C PHE A 216 -3.34 13.75 3.50
N GLY A 217 -2.83 12.53 3.67
CA GLY A 217 -2.14 11.81 2.61
C GLY A 217 -1.62 10.45 3.07
N THR A 218 -0.81 9.81 2.23
CA THR A 218 -0.14 8.55 2.58
C THR A 218 1.24 8.86 3.16
N TRP A 219 1.56 8.25 4.30
CA TRP A 219 2.78 8.53 5.07
C TRP A 219 3.89 7.53 4.74
N PHE A 220 5.08 8.02 4.47
CA PHE A 220 6.26 7.22 4.13
C PHE A 220 7.45 7.66 4.98
N ALA A 221 8.18 6.73 5.57
CA ALA A 221 9.35 7.04 6.38
C ALA A 221 10.64 6.90 5.59
N TYR A 222 11.60 7.81 5.80
CA TYR A 222 12.94 7.67 5.21
C TYR A 222 13.70 6.46 5.78
N GLY A 223 13.39 6.06 7.02
CA GLY A 223 14.00 4.90 7.67
C GLY A 223 13.00 3.81 8.06
N ALA A 224 13.38 2.54 7.83
CA ALA A 224 12.54 1.39 8.17
C ALA A 224 12.20 1.31 9.67
N ALA A 225 13.07 1.83 10.56
CA ALA A 225 12.85 1.86 12.00
C ALA A 225 11.52 2.53 12.38
N TYR A 226 11.19 3.66 11.73
CA TYR A 226 9.97 4.40 12.01
C TYR A 226 8.73 3.61 11.58
N SER A 227 8.72 3.09 10.35
CA SER A 227 7.62 2.26 9.86
C SER A 227 7.44 0.97 10.69
N ASN A 228 8.53 0.38 11.19
CA ASN A 228 8.49 -0.78 12.09
C ASN A 228 7.95 -0.46 13.51
N SER A 229 7.91 0.80 13.95
CA SER A 229 7.58 1.20 15.33
C SER A 229 6.10 1.02 15.75
N GLY A 230 5.31 0.27 14.99
CA GLY A 230 3.89 0.00 15.27
C GLY A 230 2.95 0.17 14.07
N TYR A 231 3.51 0.32 12.86
CA TYR A 231 2.72 0.46 11.63
C TYR A 231 2.77 -0.77 10.73
N VAL A 232 3.76 -1.66 10.90
CA VAL A 232 3.89 -2.92 10.15
C VAL A 232 2.90 -3.99 10.62
N PHE A 233 2.49 -4.83 9.67
CA PHE A 233 1.60 -5.96 9.89
C PHE A 233 2.46 -7.06 10.48
N ALA A 234 2.02 -7.62 11.61
CA ALA A 234 2.68 -8.74 12.26
C ALA A 234 1.74 -9.94 12.26
N THR A 235 2.21 -11.07 11.74
CA THR A 235 1.49 -12.34 11.80
C THR A 235 1.55 -12.92 13.21
N GLN A 236 0.75 -13.96 13.47
CA GLN A 236 0.80 -14.69 14.74
C GLN A 236 2.15 -15.40 14.97
N SER A 237 2.88 -15.74 13.89
CA SER A 237 4.23 -16.33 13.95
C SER A 237 5.34 -15.30 14.18
N GLY A 238 5.00 -14.02 14.32
CA GLY A 238 5.94 -12.92 14.53
C GLY A 238 6.60 -12.38 13.26
N GLU A 239 6.15 -12.83 12.07
CA GLU A 239 6.60 -12.30 10.78
C GLU A 239 6.06 -10.90 10.58
N ARG A 240 6.88 -10.02 10.03
CA ARG A 240 6.56 -8.62 9.81
C ARG A 240 6.66 -8.29 8.35
N HIS A 241 5.69 -7.53 7.86
CA HIS A 241 5.61 -7.12 6.46
C HIS A 241 5.78 -5.60 6.36
N ILE A 242 6.68 -5.16 5.48
CA ILE A 242 6.94 -3.75 5.22
C ILE A 242 7.09 -3.52 3.72
N PHE A 243 6.47 -2.46 3.23
CA PHE A 243 6.64 -2.03 1.85
C PHE A 243 7.88 -1.16 1.72
N VAL A 244 8.62 -1.38 0.63
CA VAL A 244 9.66 -0.48 0.12
C VAL A 244 9.11 0.19 -1.12
N CYS A 245 8.95 1.49 -1.06
CA CYS A 245 8.14 2.28 -1.99
C CYS A 245 8.99 3.28 -2.75
N MET A 246 8.65 3.51 -4.01
CA MET A 246 9.09 4.70 -4.73
C MET A 246 8.11 5.83 -4.43
N VAL A 247 8.60 6.95 -3.91
CA VAL A 247 7.78 8.09 -3.49
C VAL A 247 8.20 9.32 -4.26
N SER A 248 7.24 9.91 -4.97
CA SER A 248 7.40 11.16 -5.73
C SER A 248 7.68 12.34 -4.79
N ASP A 249 8.33 13.37 -5.30
CA ASP A 249 8.46 14.70 -4.68
C ASP A 249 7.35 15.68 -5.13
N ARG A 250 6.48 15.24 -6.05
CA ARG A 250 5.25 15.96 -6.40
C ARG A 250 4.16 15.81 -5.34
N HIS A 251 3.32 16.83 -5.23
CA HIS A 251 2.14 16.88 -4.35
C HIS A 251 2.45 16.44 -2.90
N VAL A 252 3.60 16.87 -2.39
CA VAL A 252 3.99 16.66 -0.99
C VAL A 252 3.16 17.57 -0.10
N LYS A 253 2.52 16.97 0.91
CA LYS A 253 1.82 17.67 1.99
C LYS A 253 2.73 18.03 3.14
N LEU A 254 3.66 17.14 3.45
CA LEU A 254 4.63 17.29 4.52
C LEU A 254 5.92 16.58 4.13
N ASP A 255 7.07 17.23 4.27
CA ASP A 255 8.38 16.59 4.21
C ASP A 255 9.20 17.06 5.40
N ASN A 256 9.67 16.14 6.22
CA ASN A 256 10.53 16.44 7.36
C ASN A 256 11.61 15.37 7.49
N CYS A 257 12.44 15.49 8.53
CA CYS A 257 13.58 14.60 8.72
C CYS A 257 13.26 13.13 8.97
N THR A 258 11.99 12.81 9.26
CA THR A 258 11.53 11.45 9.54
C THR A 258 10.76 10.85 8.38
N MET A 259 9.91 11.65 7.73
CA MET A 259 8.87 11.15 6.84
C MET A 259 8.45 12.17 5.80
N ARG A 260 7.79 11.65 4.76
CA ARG A 260 7.08 12.40 3.72
C ARG A 260 5.63 11.95 3.67
N VAL A 261 4.71 12.89 3.53
CA VAL A 261 3.28 12.65 3.29
C VAL A 261 2.96 13.17 1.90
N VAL A 262 2.39 12.32 1.06
CA VAL A 262 2.05 12.65 -0.33
C VAL A 262 0.59 12.38 -0.64
N GLU A 263 0.08 13.06 -1.66
CA GLU A 263 -1.28 12.86 -2.18
C GLU A 263 -1.47 11.50 -2.89
N GLN A 264 -2.69 11.27 -3.38
CA GLN A 264 -3.06 10.10 -4.16
C GLN A 264 -2.18 10.00 -5.42
N GLY A 265 -1.74 8.78 -5.75
CA GLY A 265 -0.95 8.56 -6.96
C GLY A 265 0.46 9.15 -6.91
N CYS A 266 1.00 9.46 -5.73
CA CYS A 266 2.36 9.98 -5.59
C CYS A 266 3.34 8.97 -4.95
N ALA A 267 2.91 7.71 -4.80
CA ALA A 267 3.78 6.63 -4.36
C ALA A 267 3.38 5.28 -4.98
N TYR A 268 4.38 4.47 -5.27
CA TYR A 268 4.22 3.13 -5.81
C TYR A 268 4.88 2.08 -4.88
N PRO A 269 4.16 1.05 -4.42
CA PRO A 269 4.74 -0.03 -3.64
C PRO A 269 5.56 -0.92 -4.58
N LEU A 270 6.89 -0.88 -4.49
CA LEU A 270 7.77 -1.57 -5.44
C LEU A 270 8.22 -2.95 -4.94
N TRP A 271 8.48 -3.05 -3.63
CA TRP A 271 8.77 -4.34 -2.99
C TRP A 271 7.97 -4.52 -1.70
N LEU A 272 7.69 -5.78 -1.38
CA LEU A 272 7.21 -6.24 -0.09
C LEU A 272 8.28 -7.10 0.57
N LEU A 273 8.76 -6.68 1.74
CA LEU A 273 9.79 -7.38 2.50
C LEU A 273 9.14 -8.04 3.72
N THR A 274 9.40 -9.34 3.87
CA THR A 274 8.97 -10.14 5.03
C THR A 274 10.18 -10.45 5.89
N TYR A 275 10.10 -10.20 7.19
CA TYR A 275 11.22 -10.36 8.13
C TYR A 275 10.77 -10.76 9.53
N LYS A 276 11.71 -11.23 10.36
CA LYS A 276 11.54 -11.43 11.80
C LYS A 276 12.57 -10.62 12.57
N LEU A 277 12.13 -10.00 13.65
CA LEU A 277 13.03 -9.41 14.65
C LEU A 277 13.69 -10.52 15.47
N PRO A 278 14.89 -10.29 16.02
CA PRO A 278 15.51 -11.24 16.94
C PRO A 278 14.57 -11.52 18.11
N THR A 279 14.46 -12.78 18.49
CA THR A 279 13.72 -13.13 19.71
C THR A 279 14.54 -12.61 20.89
N PRO A 280 13.97 -11.76 21.76
CA PRO A 280 14.69 -11.32 22.94
C PRO A 280 15.07 -12.57 23.76
N PRO A 281 16.28 -12.61 24.34
CA PRO A 281 16.66 -13.73 25.19
C PRO A 281 15.60 -13.90 26.28
N PRO A 282 15.29 -15.15 26.68
CA PRO A 282 14.35 -15.40 27.76
C PRO A 282 14.75 -14.54 28.96
N ALA A 283 13.77 -13.86 29.57
CA ALA A 283 14.04 -13.05 30.75
C ALA A 283 14.76 -13.95 31.78
N PRO A 284 15.85 -13.47 32.41
CA PRO A 284 16.55 -14.26 33.40
C PRO A 284 15.53 -14.75 34.43
N VAL A 285 15.53 -16.05 34.68
CA VAL A 285 14.66 -16.65 35.69
C VAL A 285 14.99 -15.92 36.99
N PRO A 286 14.03 -15.22 37.63
CA PRO A 286 14.32 -14.54 38.88
C PRO A 286 14.86 -15.57 39.86
N PRO A 287 15.92 -15.25 40.64
CA PRO A 287 16.46 -16.18 41.61
C PRO A 287 15.31 -16.67 42.49
N VAL A 288 15.25 -17.99 42.72
CA VAL A 288 14.27 -18.60 43.61
C VAL A 288 14.56 -18.08 45.01
N VAL A 289 13.88 -17.01 45.41
CA VAL A 289 13.99 -16.49 46.77
C VAL A 289 13.24 -17.48 47.67
N PRO A 290 13.90 -18.12 48.66
CA PRO A 290 13.23 -18.99 49.61
C PRO A 290 12.07 -18.22 50.26
N SER A 291 10.85 -18.67 49.97
CA SER A 291 9.61 -17.97 50.30
C SER A 291 9.28 -18.19 51.78
N ALA A 292 10.01 -17.54 52.69
CA ALA A 292 9.76 -17.61 54.13
C ALA A 292 8.71 -16.59 54.63
N LEU A 293 8.11 -15.79 53.74
CA LEU A 293 7.05 -14.85 54.13
C LEU A 293 5.69 -15.28 53.55
N PRO A 294 4.62 -15.21 54.36
CA PRO A 294 3.28 -15.59 53.92
C PRO A 294 2.86 -14.74 52.71
N VAL A 295 2.59 -15.44 51.62
CA VAL A 295 2.16 -14.87 50.35
C VAL A 295 0.78 -14.27 50.54
N LEU A 296 0.72 -12.96 50.80
CA LEU A 296 -0.48 -12.18 50.52
C LEU A 296 -0.70 -12.26 49.01
N GLN A 297 -1.66 -13.11 48.61
CA GLN A 297 -2.07 -13.33 47.22
C GLN A 297 -2.59 -12.02 46.61
N ARG A 298 -1.67 -11.17 46.14
CA ARG A 298 -2.01 -10.06 45.25
C ARG A 298 -2.32 -10.67 43.89
N LYS A 299 -3.62 -10.77 43.56
CA LYS A 299 -4.14 -11.01 42.21
C LYS A 299 -3.35 -10.16 41.21
N ARG A 300 -2.34 -10.76 40.58
CA ARG A 300 -1.52 -10.12 39.55
C ARG A 300 -2.32 -10.13 38.26
N GLN A 301 -3.14 -9.10 38.10
CA GLN A 301 -3.82 -8.82 36.84
C GLN A 301 -2.74 -8.40 35.82
N LYS A 302 -2.47 -9.30 34.86
CA LYS A 302 -1.54 -9.07 33.74
C LYS A 302 -2.10 -7.94 32.87
N GLN A 303 -1.79 -6.69 33.22
CA GLN A 303 -2.17 -5.52 32.44
C GLN A 303 -1.02 -5.19 31.49
N SER A 304 -1.19 -5.49 30.21
CA SER A 304 -0.38 -4.87 29.15
C SER A 304 -0.60 -3.36 29.24
N ALA A 305 0.48 -2.60 29.45
CA ALA A 305 0.42 -1.14 29.46
C ALA A 305 -0.21 -0.65 28.13
N PRO A 306 -1.11 0.35 28.15
CA PRO A 306 -1.68 0.87 26.92
C PRO A 306 -0.58 1.45 26.04
N GLN A 307 -0.49 1.00 24.79
CA GLN A 307 0.30 1.66 23.75
C GLN A 307 -0.19 3.11 23.64
N LYS A 308 0.71 4.07 23.89
CA LYS A 308 0.47 5.49 23.62
C LYS A 308 0.90 5.75 22.18
N PHE A 309 -0.02 6.23 21.37
CA PHE A 309 0.30 6.75 20.04
C PHE A 309 0.66 8.22 20.17
N PHE A 310 1.65 8.67 19.40
CA PHE A 310 2.01 10.08 19.31
C PHE A 310 1.77 10.53 17.87
N VAL A 311 1.23 11.73 17.72
CA VAL A 311 1.03 12.39 16.43
C VAL A 311 1.78 13.72 16.46
N VAL A 312 2.32 14.15 15.32
CA VAL A 312 2.93 15.47 15.22
C VAL A 312 1.82 16.50 15.02
N ARG A 313 1.71 17.48 15.93
CA ARG A 313 0.84 18.66 15.76
C ARG A 313 1.69 19.90 15.96
N ASN A 314 1.66 20.81 14.99
CA ASN A 314 2.43 22.07 15.01
C ASN A 314 3.93 21.83 15.26
N GLY A 315 4.51 20.81 14.60
CA GLY A 315 5.92 20.45 14.76
C GLY A 315 6.29 19.76 16.07
N ALA A 316 5.34 19.46 16.96
CA ALA A 316 5.59 18.79 18.24
C ALA A 316 4.88 17.44 18.34
N TRP A 317 5.56 16.43 18.91
CA TRP A 317 4.97 15.14 19.23
C TRP A 317 3.98 15.27 20.39
N VAL A 318 2.69 15.05 20.13
CA VAL A 318 1.64 15.04 21.14
C VAL A 318 1.02 13.67 21.24
N ALA A 319 0.75 13.22 22.47
CA ALA A 319 0.06 11.95 22.68
C ALA A 319 -1.38 12.03 22.15
N GLU A 320 -1.73 11.11 21.26
CA GLU A 320 -3.09 10.94 20.75
C GLU A 320 -3.96 10.46 21.93
N ARG A 321 -4.99 11.26 22.28
CA ARG A 321 -5.82 11.05 23.48
C ARG A 321 -6.94 10.06 23.25
#